data_AF-A0A523YPG5-F1
#
_entry.id   AF-A0A523YPG5-F1
#
_cell.length_a   1.000
_cell.length_b   1.000
_cell.length_c   1.000
_cell.angle_alpha   90.00
_cell.angle_beta   90.00
_cell.angle_gamma   90.00
#
_symmetry.space_group_name_H-M   'P 1'
#
loop_
_entity.id
_entity.type
_entity.pdbx_description
1 polymer ?
#
loop_
_entity_poly.entity_id
_entity_poly.type
_entity_poly.pdbx_seq_one_letter_code
_entity_poly.pdbx_strand_id
1 'polypeptide(L)'
;MSYSSALQSLERLLESFLERAVAAKERRLEILDGINRLDDIARASHEDQDIIESIGEWFADQGDWLEGNGLRGGDLGRLDRILAAINSSLSLSGDSSPAAAKIRSELERWSRATKSVSQKLVLKRGPEAAEPGADSVLLFGKLLDRLAGRYDDSSRSKEHLLSVLDDSLQSAETQKSKDALLLSAFIIYYLKQNNYKVGPYVRRLKEAEALVREERQHA
;
A
#
# COMPACT_ATOMS: atom_id res chain seq x y z
N MET A 1 -17.12 -28.66 -21.56
CA MET A 1 -17.61 -27.27 -21.44
C MET A 1 -17.82 -26.72 -22.84
N SER A 2 -18.96 -26.08 -23.11
CA SER A 2 -19.28 -25.53 -24.44
C SER A 2 -18.47 -24.25 -24.68
N TYR A 3 -17.97 -24.04 -25.90
CA TYR A 3 -17.30 -22.80 -26.30
C TYR A 3 -18.15 -21.55 -25.96
N SER A 4 -19.48 -21.69 -26.05
CA SER A 4 -20.44 -20.63 -25.69
C SER A 4 -20.38 -20.23 -24.21
N SER A 5 -20.19 -21.19 -23.28
CA SER A 5 -20.09 -20.86 -21.85
C SER A 5 -18.78 -20.16 -21.50
N ALA A 6 -17.68 -20.50 -22.21
CA ALA A 6 -16.40 -19.82 -22.03
C ALA A 6 -16.45 -18.37 -22.53
N LEU A 7 -17.10 -18.13 -23.68
CA LEU A 7 -17.29 -16.79 -24.22
C LEU A 7 -18.17 -15.91 -23.31
N GLN A 8 -19.29 -16.43 -22.80
CA GLN A 8 -20.13 -15.70 -21.84
C GLN A 8 -19.41 -15.37 -20.52
N SER A 9 -18.54 -16.27 -20.05
CA SER A 9 -17.74 -16.00 -18.85
C SER A 9 -16.70 -14.91 -19.09
N LEU A 10 -16.09 -14.89 -20.28
CA LEU A 10 -15.12 -13.86 -20.65
C LEU A 10 -15.81 -12.51 -20.81
N GLU A 11 -16.98 -12.47 -21.46
CA GLU A 11 -17.80 -11.26 -21.62
C GLU A 11 -18.15 -10.62 -20.27
N ARG A 12 -18.69 -11.41 -19.33
CA ARG A 12 -19.00 -10.92 -17.97
C ARG A 12 -17.75 -10.43 -17.22
N LEU A 13 -16.62 -11.11 -17.40
CA LEU A 13 -15.37 -10.68 -16.78
C LEU A 13 -14.94 -9.32 -17.35
N LEU A 14 -14.99 -9.16 -18.67
CA LEU A 14 -14.67 -7.91 -19.35
C LEU A 14 -15.62 -6.78 -18.97
N GLU A 15 -16.93 -7.02 -18.91
CA GLU A 15 -17.92 -6.04 -18.43
C GLU A 15 -17.60 -5.61 -16.99
N SER A 16 -17.42 -6.57 -16.08
CA SER A 16 -17.08 -6.27 -14.68
C SER A 16 -15.74 -5.55 -14.53
N PHE A 17 -14.80 -5.79 -15.45
CA PHE A 17 -13.52 -5.11 -15.47
C PHE A 17 -13.68 -3.67 -15.96
N LEU A 18 -14.44 -3.45 -17.04
CA LEU A 18 -14.70 -2.14 -17.60
C LEU A 18 -15.48 -1.27 -16.62
N GLU A 19 -16.53 -1.78 -15.97
CA GLU A 19 -17.27 -1.07 -14.94
C GLU A 19 -16.37 -0.61 -13.79
N ARG A 20 -15.52 -1.51 -13.28
CA ARG A 20 -14.56 -1.18 -12.22
C ARG A 20 -13.51 -0.17 -12.69
N ALA A 21 -13.04 -0.28 -13.94
CA ALA A 21 -12.07 0.64 -14.50
C ALA A 21 -12.66 2.05 -14.69
N VAL A 22 -13.91 2.14 -15.16
CA VAL A 22 -14.63 3.41 -15.31
C VAL A 22 -14.88 4.05 -13.95
N ALA A 23 -15.43 3.32 -12.99
CA ALA A 23 -15.66 3.83 -11.63
C ALA A 23 -14.35 4.32 -10.97
N ALA A 24 -13.24 3.61 -11.17
CA ALA A 24 -11.94 4.04 -10.66
C ALA A 24 -11.41 5.32 -11.34
N LYS A 25 -11.75 5.54 -12.62
CA LYS A 25 -11.36 6.75 -13.37
C LYS A 25 -12.25 7.94 -13.01
N GLU A 26 -13.55 7.75 -12.88
CA GLU A 26 -14.50 8.78 -12.44
C GLU A 26 -14.13 9.31 -11.07
N ARG A 27 -13.92 8.41 -10.09
CA ARG A 27 -13.45 8.80 -8.76
C ARG A 27 -12.13 9.56 -8.80
N ARG A 28 -11.23 9.21 -9.72
CA ARG A 28 -9.95 9.91 -9.87
C ARG A 28 -10.15 11.32 -10.45
N LEU A 29 -11.06 11.50 -11.40
CA LEU A 29 -11.38 12.80 -11.97
C LEU A 29 -12.01 13.71 -10.92
N GLU A 30 -12.97 13.19 -10.14
CA GLU A 30 -13.58 13.91 -9.02
C GLU A 30 -12.53 14.44 -8.03
N ILE A 31 -11.53 13.62 -7.70
CA ILE A 31 -10.39 14.05 -6.86
C ILE A 31 -9.61 15.19 -7.51
N LEU A 32 -9.31 15.09 -8.80
CA LEU A 32 -8.55 16.12 -9.50
C LEU A 32 -9.33 17.44 -9.61
N ASP A 33 -10.62 17.35 -9.88
CA ASP A 33 -11.50 18.50 -9.99
C ASP A 33 -11.67 19.20 -8.64
N GLY A 34 -11.85 18.45 -7.56
CA GLY A 34 -11.88 19.04 -6.21
C GLY A 34 -10.55 19.70 -5.83
N ILE A 35 -9.40 19.13 -6.20
CA ILE A 35 -8.09 19.77 -5.96
C ILE A 35 -7.94 21.05 -6.79
N ASN A 36 -8.40 21.05 -8.05
CA ASN A 36 -8.35 22.25 -8.89
C ASN A 36 -9.28 23.34 -8.34
N ARG A 37 -10.50 22.98 -7.91
CA ARG A 37 -11.43 23.91 -7.24
C ARG A 37 -10.77 24.56 -6.01
N LEU A 38 -10.04 23.78 -5.20
CA LEU A 38 -9.31 24.34 -4.05
C LEU A 38 -8.17 25.28 -4.46
N ASP A 39 -7.44 24.95 -5.53
CA ASP A 39 -6.38 25.82 -6.07
C ASP A 39 -6.96 27.14 -6.58
N ASP A 40 -8.13 27.10 -7.22
CA ASP A 40 -8.85 28.29 -7.68
C ASP A 40 -9.30 29.16 -6.51
N ILE A 41 -9.87 28.55 -5.45
CA ILE A 41 -10.22 29.24 -4.20
C ILE A 41 -8.99 29.90 -3.58
N ALA A 42 -7.86 29.19 -3.53
CA ALA A 42 -6.61 29.74 -2.98
C ALA A 42 -6.08 30.93 -3.78
N ARG A 43 -6.24 30.93 -5.11
CA ARG A 43 -5.83 32.05 -5.97
C ARG A 43 -6.76 33.25 -5.87
N ALA A 44 -8.07 33.01 -5.76
CA ALA A 44 -9.07 34.05 -5.52
C ALA A 44 -8.93 34.69 -4.11
N SER A 45 -8.18 34.04 -3.21
CA SER A 45 -8.07 34.46 -1.81
C SER A 45 -7.37 35.80 -1.55
N HIS A 46 -6.88 36.46 -2.59
CA HIS A 46 -6.31 37.80 -2.48
C HIS A 46 -7.33 38.92 -2.72
N GLU A 47 -8.53 38.62 -3.23
CA GLU A 47 -9.47 39.64 -3.70
C GLU A 47 -10.78 39.74 -2.90
N ASP A 48 -11.27 38.68 -2.23
CA ASP A 48 -12.62 38.67 -1.64
C ASP A 48 -12.75 38.17 -0.19
N GLN A 49 -13.76 38.67 0.54
CA GLN A 49 -14.16 38.23 1.89
C GLN A 49 -14.82 36.82 1.90
N ASP A 50 -15.17 36.27 0.73
CA ASP A 50 -15.96 35.04 0.58
C ASP A 50 -15.13 33.73 0.62
N ILE A 51 -13.83 33.86 0.90
CA ILE A 51 -12.89 32.73 0.99
C ILE A 51 -13.32 31.73 2.07
N ILE A 52 -13.81 32.24 3.21
CA ILE A 52 -14.19 31.40 4.36
C ILE A 52 -15.36 30.49 4.00
N GLU A 53 -16.36 31.01 3.28
CA GLU A 53 -17.51 30.23 2.84
C GLU A 53 -17.11 29.21 1.77
N SER A 54 -16.36 29.65 0.75
CA SER A 54 -15.91 28.78 -0.35
C SER A 54 -15.05 27.61 0.13
N ILE A 55 -14.13 27.85 1.08
CA ILE A 55 -13.32 26.79 1.70
C ILE A 55 -14.19 25.89 2.58
N GLY A 56 -15.13 26.47 3.32
CA GLY A 56 -16.06 25.72 4.17
C GLY A 56 -16.88 24.72 3.37
N GLU A 57 -17.43 25.16 2.23
CA GLU A 57 -18.15 24.30 1.28
C GLU A 57 -17.24 23.21 0.72
N TRP A 58 -16.01 23.57 0.31
CA TRP A 58 -15.05 22.59 -0.18
C TRP A 58 -14.73 21.50 0.85
N PHE A 59 -14.53 21.85 2.12
CA PHE A 59 -14.30 20.86 3.17
C PHE A 59 -15.50 19.95 3.41
N ALA A 60 -16.72 20.47 3.28
CA ALA A 60 -17.94 19.68 3.41
C ALA A 60 -18.05 18.65 2.28
N ASP A 61 -17.79 19.08 1.04
CA ASP A 61 -17.88 18.21 -0.14
C ASP A 61 -16.81 17.10 -0.12
N GLN A 62 -15.61 17.39 0.40
CA GLN A 62 -14.45 16.48 0.30
C GLN A 62 -14.11 15.76 1.61
N GLY A 63 -14.98 15.80 2.62
CA GLY A 63 -14.73 15.22 3.94
C GLY A 63 -14.33 13.74 3.91
N ASP A 64 -14.92 12.97 3.00
CA ASP A 64 -14.71 11.52 2.87
C ASP A 64 -13.33 11.14 2.30
N TRP A 65 -12.60 12.09 1.71
CA TRP A 65 -11.29 11.81 1.11
C TRP A 65 -10.23 11.44 2.15
N LEU A 66 -10.37 11.92 3.39
CA LEU A 66 -9.46 11.58 4.48
C LEU A 66 -9.64 10.15 4.97
N GLU A 67 -10.85 9.59 4.82
CA GLU A 67 -11.18 8.23 5.25
C GLU A 67 -10.92 7.20 4.14
N GLY A 68 -11.00 7.63 2.88
CA GLY A 68 -10.76 6.79 1.72
C GLY A 68 -9.29 6.67 1.31
N ASN A 69 -8.85 5.47 0.94
CA ASN A 69 -7.54 5.21 0.30
C ASN A 69 -7.43 5.77 -1.15
N GLY A 70 -8.18 6.83 -1.49
CA GLY A 70 -8.28 7.38 -2.85
C GLY A 70 -7.18 8.38 -3.21
N LEU A 71 -6.64 9.09 -2.22
CA LEU A 71 -5.64 10.13 -2.45
C LEU A 71 -4.25 9.53 -2.65
N ARG A 72 -3.58 9.90 -3.75
CA ARG A 72 -2.18 9.51 -3.98
C ARG A 72 -1.25 10.45 -3.23
N GLY A 73 -0.02 10.00 -2.95
CA GLY A 73 0.99 10.84 -2.30
C GLY A 73 1.25 12.18 -3.03
N GLY A 74 1.17 12.20 -4.36
CA GLY A 74 1.29 13.43 -5.16
C GLY A 74 0.12 14.40 -4.95
N ASP A 75 -1.10 13.88 -4.77
CA ASP A 75 -2.30 14.67 -4.50
C ASP A 75 -2.21 15.31 -3.12
N LEU A 76 -1.81 14.53 -2.12
CA LEU A 76 -1.60 15.02 -0.74
C LEU A 76 -0.56 16.14 -0.70
N GLY A 77 0.54 16.02 -1.46
CA GLY A 77 1.55 17.07 -1.55
C GLY A 77 1.09 18.33 -2.30
N ARG A 78 0.10 18.22 -3.19
CA ARG A 78 -0.53 19.39 -3.82
C ARG A 78 -1.51 20.06 -2.85
N LEU A 79 -2.35 19.27 -2.17
CA LEU A 79 -3.26 19.75 -1.14
C LEU A 79 -2.53 20.47 0.00
N ASP A 80 -1.47 19.88 0.56
CA ASP A 80 -0.73 20.49 1.68
C ASP A 80 -0.16 21.86 1.31
N ARG A 81 0.32 22.04 0.07
CA ARG A 81 0.79 23.34 -0.44
C ARG A 81 -0.33 24.36 -0.57
N ILE A 82 -1.49 23.96 -1.12
CA ILE A 82 -2.64 24.84 -1.30
C ILE A 82 -3.23 25.26 0.05
N LEU A 83 -3.42 24.29 0.96
CA LEU A 83 -3.92 24.54 2.32
C LEU A 83 -2.96 25.43 3.12
N ALA A 84 -1.64 25.28 2.94
CA ALA A 84 -0.67 26.17 3.56
C ALA A 84 -0.75 27.61 3.02
N ALA A 85 -1.00 27.79 1.71
CA ALA A 85 -1.20 29.11 1.11
C ALA A 85 -2.46 29.78 1.68
N ILE A 86 -3.57 29.04 1.73
CA ILE A 86 -4.83 29.48 2.35
C ILE A 86 -4.65 29.86 3.82
N ASN A 87 -3.94 29.04 4.60
CA ASN A 87 -3.71 29.32 6.01
C ASN A 87 -2.89 30.62 6.21
N SER A 88 -1.96 30.88 5.28
CA SER A 88 -1.15 32.09 5.28
C SER A 88 -2.00 33.33 4.94
N SER A 89 -2.90 33.25 3.96
CA SER A 89 -3.82 34.36 3.63
C SER A 89 -4.81 34.65 4.76
N LEU A 90 -5.39 33.61 5.38
CA LEU A 90 -6.27 33.74 6.54
C LEU A 90 -5.57 34.32 7.79
N SER A 91 -4.26 34.17 7.91
CA SER A 91 -3.48 34.76 9.01
C SER A 91 -3.19 36.25 8.78
N LEU A 92 -3.01 36.65 7.52
CA LEU A 92 -2.77 38.05 7.13
C LEU A 92 -4.02 38.92 7.24
N SER A 93 -5.21 38.35 7.02
CA SER A 93 -6.48 39.09 7.07
C SER A 93 -6.83 39.65 8.45
N GLY A 94 -6.14 39.25 9.52
CA GLY A 94 -6.39 39.73 10.90
C GLY A 94 -7.76 39.37 11.48
N ASP A 95 -8.61 38.67 10.72
CA ASP A 95 -9.98 38.38 11.08
C ASP A 95 -10.03 37.25 12.13
N SER A 96 -10.46 37.61 13.34
CA SER A 96 -10.63 36.69 14.46
C SER A 96 -12.06 36.16 14.54
N SER A 97 -12.70 35.95 13.38
CA SER A 97 -14.07 35.45 13.33
C SER A 97 -14.13 33.98 13.80
N PRO A 98 -15.21 33.54 14.46
CA PRO A 98 -15.40 32.13 14.83
C PRO A 98 -15.35 31.19 13.63
N ALA A 99 -15.80 31.66 12.46
CA ALA A 99 -15.74 30.91 11.21
C ALA A 99 -14.29 30.69 10.76
N ALA A 100 -13.44 31.72 10.80
CA ALA A 100 -12.01 31.59 10.50
C ALA A 100 -11.31 30.59 11.44
N ALA A 101 -11.67 30.59 12.74
CA ALA A 101 -11.14 29.62 13.69
C ALA A 101 -11.54 28.17 13.34
N LYS A 102 -12.79 27.94 12.92
CA LYS A 102 -13.26 26.63 12.47
C LYS A 102 -12.50 26.16 11.23
N ILE A 103 -12.33 27.02 10.23
CA ILE A 103 -11.56 26.72 9.02
C ILE A 103 -10.09 26.38 9.36
N ARG A 104 -9.45 27.12 10.27
CA ARG A 104 -8.10 26.79 10.75
C ARG A 104 -8.02 25.40 11.39
N SER A 105 -9.03 25.02 12.17
CA SER A 105 -9.07 23.68 12.77
C SER A 105 -9.19 22.56 11.73
N GLU A 106 -9.97 22.77 10.67
CA GLU A 106 -10.06 21.82 9.55
C GLU A 106 -8.75 21.79 8.74
N LEU A 107 -8.14 22.95 8.45
CA LEU A 107 -6.83 23.01 7.79
C LEU A 107 -5.77 22.21 8.56
N GLU A 108 -5.76 22.32 9.88
CA GLU A 108 -4.84 21.56 10.72
C GLU A 108 -5.16 20.06 10.72
N ARG A 109 -6.44 19.68 10.80
CA ARG A 109 -6.89 18.28 10.67
C ARG A 109 -6.41 17.66 9.36
N TRP A 110 -6.59 18.37 8.25
CA TRP A 110 -6.14 17.93 6.92
C TRP A 110 -4.62 17.86 6.81
N SER A 111 -3.88 18.84 7.33
CA SER A 111 -2.39 18.80 7.33
C SER A 111 -1.83 17.66 8.18
N ARG A 112 -2.49 17.30 9.29
CA ARG A 112 -2.08 16.14 10.09
C ARG A 112 -2.33 14.82 9.33
N ALA A 113 -3.46 14.72 8.64
CA ALA A 113 -3.80 13.54 7.85
C ALA A 113 -2.86 13.36 6.63
N THR A 114 -2.48 14.44 5.94
CA THR A 114 -1.51 14.36 4.83
C THR A 114 -0.12 13.93 5.30
N LYS A 115 0.29 14.37 6.50
CA LYS A 115 1.58 14.02 7.13
C LYS A 115 1.65 12.57 7.62
N SER A 116 0.54 12.00 8.08
CA SER A 116 0.54 10.59 8.53
C SER A 116 0.74 9.62 7.36
N VAL A 117 0.16 9.91 6.20
CA VAL A 117 0.27 9.06 4.99
C VAL A 117 1.65 9.20 4.32
N SER A 118 2.30 10.36 4.45
CA SER A 118 3.60 10.63 3.83
C SER A 118 4.81 10.21 4.68
N GLN A 119 4.62 9.43 5.75
CA GLN A 119 5.74 8.77 6.46
C GLN A 119 6.37 7.71 5.55
N LYS A 120 7.17 8.19 4.60
CA LYS A 120 8.16 7.41 3.88
C LYS A 120 8.97 6.70 4.96
N LEU A 121 8.90 5.36 4.98
CA LEU A 121 9.81 4.52 5.75
C LEU A 121 11.23 4.80 5.24
N VAL A 122 11.84 5.87 5.71
CA VAL A 122 13.25 6.13 5.53
C VAL A 122 13.92 5.16 6.47
N LEU A 123 14.35 4.02 5.91
CA LEU A 123 15.24 3.11 6.61
C LEU A 123 16.47 3.93 6.98
N LYS A 124 16.63 4.26 8.27
CA LYS A 124 17.81 4.98 8.81
C LYS A 124 19.11 4.17 8.69
N ARG A 125 19.05 2.99 8.06
CA ARG A 125 20.21 2.17 7.79
C ARG A 125 20.91 2.77 6.56
N GLY A 126 22.13 3.28 6.76
CA GLY A 126 22.99 3.63 5.65
C GLY A 126 23.20 2.43 4.72
N PRO A 127 23.63 2.65 3.46
CA PRO A 127 23.97 1.55 2.56
C PRO A 127 24.94 0.63 3.29
N GLU A 128 24.58 -0.65 3.43
CA GLU A 128 25.47 -1.63 4.02
C GLU A 128 26.77 -1.61 3.20
N ALA A 129 27.87 -1.22 3.84
CA ALA A 129 29.18 -1.26 3.22
C ALA A 129 29.45 -2.74 2.89
N ALA A 130 29.32 -3.09 1.61
CA ALA A 130 29.57 -4.44 1.16
C ALA A 130 31.05 -4.77 1.44
N GLU A 131 31.28 -5.81 2.24
CA GLU A 131 32.58 -6.46 2.35
C GLU A 131 33.08 -6.77 0.93
N PRO A 132 34.24 -6.26 0.50
CA PRO A 132 34.73 -6.49 -0.85
C PRO A 132 35.19 -7.94 -0.97
N GLY A 133 34.38 -8.80 -1.60
CA GLY A 133 34.82 -10.17 -1.92
C GLY A 133 33.74 -11.21 -2.22
N ALA A 134 32.48 -10.96 -1.86
CA ALA A 134 31.38 -11.86 -2.22
C ALA A 134 30.38 -11.10 -3.08
N ASP A 135 30.23 -11.54 -4.33
CA ASP A 135 29.18 -11.04 -5.22
C ASP A 135 27.83 -11.54 -4.68
N SER A 136 27.28 -10.77 -3.74
CA SER A 136 26.08 -11.08 -2.97
C SER A 136 24.88 -11.31 -3.88
N VAL A 137 24.87 -10.66 -5.05
CA VAL A 137 23.88 -10.84 -6.10
C VAL A 137 23.97 -12.25 -6.70
N LEU A 138 25.17 -12.74 -7.01
CA LEU A 138 25.35 -14.11 -7.51
C LEU A 138 24.99 -15.16 -6.46
N LEU A 139 25.33 -14.94 -5.19
CA LEU A 139 24.93 -15.83 -4.10
C LEU A 139 23.42 -15.88 -3.94
N PHE A 140 22.75 -14.73 -4.04
CA PHE A 140 21.30 -14.66 -4.01
C PHE A 140 20.66 -15.34 -5.22
N GLY A 141 21.21 -15.14 -6.42
CA GLY A 141 20.76 -15.82 -7.63
C GLY A 141 20.81 -17.35 -7.49
N LYS A 142 21.93 -17.89 -7.02
CA LYS A 142 22.08 -19.33 -6.75
C LYS A 142 21.08 -19.85 -5.70
N LEU A 143 20.75 -19.03 -4.71
CA LEU A 143 19.74 -19.37 -3.71
C LEU A 143 18.35 -19.40 -4.34
N LEU A 144 18.01 -18.42 -5.19
CA LEU A 144 16.74 -18.40 -5.92
C LEU A 144 16.60 -19.60 -6.85
N ASP A 145 17.63 -19.95 -7.61
CA ASP A 145 17.61 -21.11 -8.51
C ASP A 145 17.34 -22.41 -7.73
N ARG A 146 17.95 -22.54 -6.54
CA ARG A 146 17.72 -23.70 -5.67
C ARG A 146 16.30 -23.75 -5.12
N LEU A 147 15.76 -22.59 -4.71
CA LEU A 147 14.38 -22.49 -4.23
C LEU A 147 13.38 -22.77 -5.37
N ALA A 148 13.66 -22.29 -6.58
CA ALA A 148 12.86 -22.52 -7.76
C ALA A 148 12.83 -24.01 -8.14
N GLY A 149 13.98 -24.69 -8.12
CA GLY A 149 14.04 -26.14 -8.33
C GLY A 149 13.21 -26.90 -7.30
N ARG A 150 13.33 -26.53 -6.02
CA ARG A 150 12.54 -27.15 -4.95
C ARG A 150 11.04 -26.90 -5.09
N TYR A 151 10.66 -25.72 -5.55
CA TYR A 151 9.28 -25.38 -5.84
C TYR A 151 8.75 -26.24 -7.00
N ASP A 152 9.51 -26.38 -8.08
CA ASP A 152 9.16 -27.23 -9.21
C ASP A 152 8.89 -28.67 -8.73
N ASP A 153 9.82 -29.26 -7.99
CA ASP A 153 9.70 -30.60 -7.43
C ASP A 153 8.44 -30.76 -6.55
N SER A 154 8.15 -29.77 -5.71
CA SER A 154 6.99 -29.79 -4.80
C SER A 154 5.66 -29.50 -5.51
N SER A 155 5.69 -28.82 -6.66
CA SER A 155 4.50 -28.42 -7.40
C SER A 155 4.00 -29.48 -8.38
N ARG A 156 4.88 -30.39 -8.84
CA ARG A 156 4.55 -31.42 -9.84
C ARG A 156 3.34 -32.29 -9.51
N SER A 157 3.05 -32.52 -8.23
CA SER A 157 1.92 -33.34 -7.78
C SER A 157 0.72 -32.53 -7.29
N LYS A 158 0.74 -31.20 -7.41
CA LYS A 158 -0.19 -30.31 -6.71
C LYS A 158 -0.72 -29.18 -7.58
N GLU A 159 -2.03 -29.05 -7.59
CA GLU A 159 -2.73 -27.98 -8.33
C GLU A 159 -2.80 -26.66 -7.54
N HIS A 160 -2.57 -26.70 -6.22
CA HIS A 160 -2.74 -25.54 -5.34
C HIS A 160 -1.48 -25.13 -4.59
N LEU A 161 -1.20 -23.82 -4.62
CA LEU A 161 -0.07 -23.20 -3.93
C LEU A 161 -0.10 -23.43 -2.41
N LEU A 162 -1.29 -23.49 -1.80
CA LEU A 162 -1.44 -23.80 -0.37
C LEU A 162 -0.96 -25.21 -0.04
N SER A 163 -1.20 -26.17 -0.92
CA SER A 163 -0.69 -27.53 -0.73
C SER A 163 0.83 -27.56 -0.81
N VAL A 164 1.44 -26.78 -1.70
CA VAL A 164 2.91 -26.64 -1.80
C VAL A 164 3.47 -25.98 -0.53
N LEU A 165 2.78 -24.98 0.01
CA LEU A 165 3.13 -24.35 1.28
C LEU A 165 3.08 -25.34 2.45
N ASP A 166 2.02 -26.15 2.54
CA ASP A 166 1.87 -27.12 3.63
C ASP A 166 3.00 -28.16 3.64
N ASP A 167 3.38 -28.71 2.48
CA ASP A 167 4.52 -29.65 2.41
C ASP A 167 5.86 -28.97 2.64
N SER A 168 6.00 -27.71 2.21
CA SER A 168 7.22 -26.95 2.47
C SER A 168 7.40 -26.68 3.96
N LEU A 169 6.31 -26.34 4.66
CA LEU A 169 6.29 -26.18 6.12
C LEU A 169 6.54 -27.51 6.82
N GLN A 170 5.88 -28.59 6.40
CA GLN A 170 6.09 -29.92 6.98
C GLN A 170 7.53 -30.41 6.76
N SER A 171 8.11 -30.14 5.60
CA SER A 171 9.52 -30.42 5.31
C SER A 171 10.46 -29.58 6.16
N ALA A 172 10.11 -28.30 6.41
CA ALA A 172 10.86 -27.45 7.32
C ALA A 172 10.80 -27.94 8.77
N GLU A 173 9.63 -28.38 9.24
CA GLU A 173 9.42 -28.93 10.59
C GLU A 173 10.13 -30.28 10.77
N THR A 174 10.01 -31.19 9.79
CA THR A 174 10.48 -32.58 9.91
C THR A 174 11.95 -32.74 9.55
N GLN A 175 12.38 -32.13 8.45
CA GLN A 175 13.75 -32.27 7.93
C GLN A 175 14.65 -31.09 8.34
N LYS A 176 14.11 -30.09 9.07
CA LYS A 176 14.82 -28.87 9.48
C LYS A 176 15.51 -28.14 8.31
N SER A 177 14.93 -28.27 7.12
CA SER A 177 15.55 -27.78 5.90
C SER A 177 15.38 -26.26 5.78
N LYS A 178 16.50 -25.53 5.80
CA LYS A 178 16.54 -24.06 5.66
C LYS A 178 15.88 -23.59 4.37
N ASP A 179 16.09 -24.32 3.28
CA ASP A 179 15.55 -23.96 1.97
C ASP A 179 14.02 -24.15 1.94
N ALA A 180 13.48 -25.15 2.65
CA ALA A 180 12.03 -25.34 2.79
C ALA A 180 11.39 -24.20 3.61
N LEU A 181 12.07 -23.77 4.66
CA LEU A 181 11.64 -22.65 5.50
C LEU A 181 11.60 -21.34 4.70
N LEU A 182 12.65 -21.06 3.92
CA LEU A 182 12.71 -19.89 3.05
C LEU A 182 11.64 -19.93 1.96
N LEU A 183 11.44 -21.09 1.30
CA LEU A 183 10.38 -21.25 0.31
C LEU A 183 9.00 -20.98 0.92
N SER A 184 8.73 -21.53 2.10
CA SER A 184 7.48 -21.31 2.84
C SER A 184 7.27 -19.83 3.16
N ALA A 185 8.32 -19.13 3.58
CA ALA A 185 8.27 -17.70 3.85
C ALA A 185 7.93 -16.88 2.60
N PHE A 186 8.54 -17.20 1.44
CA PHE A 186 8.23 -16.52 0.17
C PHE A 186 6.78 -16.75 -0.26
N ILE A 187 6.27 -17.98 -0.16
CA ILE A 187 4.88 -18.29 -0.50
C ILE A 187 3.90 -17.53 0.41
N ILE A 188 4.16 -17.51 1.73
CA ILE A 188 3.35 -16.76 2.70
C ILE A 188 3.37 -15.26 2.39
N TYR A 189 4.53 -14.71 2.04
CA TYR A 189 4.67 -13.30 1.68
C TYR A 189 3.83 -12.96 0.44
N TYR A 190 3.92 -13.77 -0.61
CA TYR A 190 3.12 -13.62 -1.82
C TYR A 190 1.62 -13.68 -1.54
N LEU A 191 1.18 -14.67 -0.75
CA LEU A 191 -0.23 -14.82 -0.37
C LEU A 191 -0.71 -13.60 0.44
N LYS A 192 0.12 -13.07 1.34
CA LYS A 192 -0.21 -11.87 2.12
C LYS A 192 -0.36 -10.62 1.25
N GLN A 193 0.51 -10.44 0.25
CA GLN A 193 0.40 -9.32 -0.71
C GLN A 193 -0.92 -9.37 -1.50
N ASN A 194 -1.44 -10.57 -1.74
CA ASN A 194 -2.72 -10.80 -2.43
C ASN A 194 -3.91 -10.88 -1.45
N ASN A 195 -3.77 -10.37 -0.22
CA ASN A 195 -4.82 -10.32 0.81
C ASN A 195 -5.39 -11.68 1.27
N TYR A 196 -4.63 -12.77 1.14
CA TYR A 196 -5.02 -14.05 1.71
C TYR A 196 -4.83 -14.10 3.23
N LYS A 197 -5.71 -14.81 3.92
CA LYS A 197 -5.63 -15.05 5.38
C LYS A 197 -4.56 -16.11 5.69
N VAL A 198 -3.32 -15.67 5.90
CA VAL A 198 -2.16 -16.55 6.16
C VAL A 198 -1.79 -16.73 7.64
N GLY A 199 -2.62 -16.25 8.57
CA GLY A 199 -2.34 -16.24 10.02
C GLY A 199 -1.85 -17.57 10.60
N PRO A 200 -2.53 -18.70 10.34
CA PRO A 200 -2.11 -20.02 10.83
C PRO A 200 -0.72 -20.44 10.30
N TYR A 201 -0.46 -20.19 9.02
CA TYR A 201 0.80 -20.55 8.37
C TYR A 201 1.98 -19.71 8.90
N VAL A 202 1.75 -18.43 9.21
CA VAL A 202 2.76 -17.57 9.84
C VAL A 202 3.16 -18.09 11.22
N ARG A 203 2.19 -18.60 12.00
CA ARG A 203 2.47 -19.18 13.32
C ARG A 203 3.33 -20.44 13.19
N ARG A 204 2.95 -21.36 12.30
CA ARG A 204 3.73 -22.58 12.01
C ARG A 204 5.14 -22.27 11.50
N LEU A 205 5.28 -21.28 10.62
CA LEU A 205 6.59 -20.84 10.13
C LEU A 205 7.51 -20.39 11.28
N LYS A 206 6.98 -19.63 12.25
CA LYS A 206 7.75 -19.19 13.43
C LYS A 206 8.15 -20.34 14.35
N GLU A 207 7.27 -21.33 14.51
CA GLU A 207 7.56 -22.54 15.28
C GLU A 207 8.68 -23.35 14.59
N ALA A 208 8.59 -23.55 13.27
CA ALA A 208 9.64 -24.20 12.48
C ALA A 208 10.98 -23.42 12.52
N GLU A 209 10.93 -22.09 12.48
CA GLU A 209 12.13 -21.24 12.58
C GLU A 209 12.82 -21.40 13.95
N ALA A 210 12.05 -21.48 15.04
CA ALA A 210 12.59 -21.70 16.38
C ALA A 210 13.36 -23.03 16.46
N LEU A 211 12.79 -24.10 15.92
CA LEU A 211 13.43 -25.43 15.88
C LEU A 211 14.75 -25.43 15.08
N VAL A 212 14.78 -24.76 13.93
CA VAL A 212 16.00 -24.63 13.10
C VAL A 212 17.06 -23.76 13.79
N ARG A 213 16.63 -22.80 14.62
CA ARG A 213 17.53 -21.91 15.36
C ARG A 213 18.18 -22.60 16.55
N GLU A 214 17.44 -23.40 17.31
CA GLU A 214 17.96 -24.18 18.43
C GLU A 214 19.06 -25.16 17.98
N GLU A 215 18.87 -25.82 16.84
CA GLU A 215 19.88 -26.73 16.29
C GLU A 215 21.19 -26.03 15.94
N ARG A 216 21.14 -24.78 15.48
CA ARG A 216 22.36 -23.98 15.22
C ARG A 216 23.09 -23.52 16.48
N GLN A 217 22.41 -23.50 17.63
CA GLN A 217 23.03 -23.12 18.90
C GLN A 217 23.69 -24.31 19.59
N HIS A 218 23.32 -25.54 19.20
CA HIS A 218 23.85 -26.78 19.74
C HIS A 218 24.87 -27.49 18.82
N ALA A 219 25.06 -26.99 17.60
CA ALA A 219 26.06 -27.46 16.64
C ALA A 219 27.26 -26.51 16.58
#